data_AF-A0A7K4BGP2-F1
#
_entry.id   AF-A0A7K4BGP2-F1
#
_cell.length_a   1.000
_cell.length_b   1.000
_cell.length_c   1.000
_cell.angle_alpha   90.00
_cell.angle_beta   90.00
_cell.angle_gamma   90.00
#
_symmetry.space_group_name_H-M   'P 1'
#
loop_
_entity.id
_entity.type
_entity.pdbx_description
1 polymer ?
#
loop_
_entity_poly.entity_id
_entity_poly.type
_entity_poly.pdbx_seq_one_letter_code
_entity_poly.pdbx_strand_id
1 'polypeptide(L)'
;SVITSADGKATLTGAGTDGAALLPLAVEGTVPPGMAMDGRAYALTPADRTFDAVISFPAPDGAATIARLEDDGTWSPIASKVEDDRITAAVTRGGSYAVFVPAEAPTQVVTTPTTAAPATTTPATATPLAALLPVAACAILMFVRGRRT
;
A
#
# COMPACT_ATOMS: atom_id res chain seq x y z
N SER A 1 3.43 -14.04 27.19
CA SER A 1 3.39 -15.16 26.24
C SER A 1 3.89 -14.70 24.88
N VAL A 2 4.13 -15.62 23.92
CA VAL A 2 4.44 -15.27 22.52
C VAL A 2 3.31 -15.79 21.64
N ILE A 3 2.77 -14.93 20.77
CA ILE A 3 1.83 -15.31 19.72
C ILE A 3 2.51 -15.10 18.39
N THR A 4 2.37 -16.06 17.49
CA THR A 4 2.84 -15.98 16.11
C THR A 4 1.64 -16.03 15.19
N SER A 5 1.61 -15.17 14.17
CA SER A 5 0.59 -15.21 13.14
C SER A 5 0.64 -16.54 12.36
N ALA A 6 -0.49 -16.91 11.74
CA ALA A 6 -0.58 -18.17 11.00
C ALA A 6 0.42 -18.29 9.83
N ASP A 7 0.83 -17.15 9.25
CA ASP A 7 1.82 -17.07 8.18
C ASP A 7 3.27 -16.89 8.68
N GLY A 8 3.49 -16.83 10.01
CA GLY A 8 4.81 -16.70 10.62
C GLY A 8 5.48 -15.33 10.46
N LYS A 9 4.80 -14.34 9.87
CA LYS A 9 5.37 -13.04 9.51
C LYS A 9 5.13 -11.95 10.56
N ALA A 10 4.31 -12.20 11.56
CA ALA A 10 4.09 -11.29 12.67
C ALA A 10 4.14 -12.06 13.98
N THR A 11 4.71 -11.43 15.01
CA THR A 11 4.72 -11.98 16.37
C THR A 11 4.33 -10.90 17.36
N LEU A 12 3.66 -11.30 18.43
CA LEU A 12 3.34 -10.45 19.57
C LEU A 12 3.94 -11.08 20.83
N THR A 13 4.74 -10.32 21.56
CA THR A 13 5.38 -10.78 22.80
C THR A 13 5.10 -9.81 23.93
N GLY A 14 4.59 -10.30 25.06
CA GLY A 14 4.35 -9.45 26.24
C GLY A 14 3.25 -9.96 27.15
N ALA A 15 2.71 -9.04 27.94
CA ALA A 15 1.57 -9.24 28.82
C ALA A 15 0.25 -8.88 28.12
N GLY A 16 -0.87 -9.41 28.63
CA GLY A 16 -2.20 -9.22 28.04
C GLY A 16 -2.43 -10.01 26.73
N THR A 17 -1.47 -10.84 26.34
CA THR A 17 -1.52 -11.66 25.11
C THR A 17 -2.45 -12.87 25.24
N ASP A 18 -2.93 -13.23 26.42
CA ASP A 18 -3.73 -14.45 26.58
C ASP A 18 -5.10 -14.32 25.90
N GLY A 19 -5.38 -15.24 24.97
CA GLY A 19 -6.56 -15.18 24.12
C GLY A 19 -6.52 -14.09 23.03
N ALA A 20 -5.35 -13.50 22.77
CA ALA A 20 -5.15 -12.61 21.64
C ALA A 20 -4.75 -13.38 20.39
N ALA A 21 -4.97 -12.76 19.22
CA ALA A 21 -4.55 -13.33 17.95
C ALA A 21 -4.05 -12.25 16.99
N LEU A 22 -3.14 -12.65 16.10
CA LEU A 22 -2.66 -11.85 14.97
C LEU A 22 -3.21 -12.47 13.68
N LEU A 23 -4.19 -11.80 13.07
CA LEU A 23 -4.80 -12.25 11.82
C LEU A 23 -4.30 -11.37 10.67
N PRO A 24 -3.79 -11.97 9.56
CA PRO A 24 -3.50 -11.21 8.35
C PRO A 24 -4.75 -10.50 7.84
N LEU A 25 -4.59 -9.25 7.39
CA LEU A 25 -5.66 -8.43 6.85
C LEU A 25 -5.31 -8.00 5.42
N ALA A 26 -6.33 -7.83 4.58
CA ALA A 26 -6.17 -7.03 3.37
C ALA A 26 -5.79 -5.59 3.76
N VAL A 27 -4.90 -4.97 2.99
CA VAL A 27 -4.52 -3.59 3.24
C VAL A 27 -5.72 -2.68 2.90
N GLU A 28 -6.23 -2.00 3.91
CA GLU A 28 -7.33 -1.03 3.81
C GLU A 28 -6.91 0.30 4.45
N GLY A 29 -7.59 1.40 4.14
CA GLY A 29 -7.33 2.73 4.72
C GLY A 29 -6.44 3.66 3.88
N THR A 30 -6.29 4.89 4.35
CA THR A 30 -5.56 5.96 3.65
C THR A 30 -4.07 5.93 4.01
N VAL A 31 -3.23 5.72 3.00
CA VAL A 31 -1.76 5.72 3.12
C VAL A 31 -1.25 7.15 3.40
N PRO A 32 -0.38 7.36 4.40
CA PRO A 32 0.18 8.68 4.68
C PRO A 32 1.02 9.23 3.51
N PRO A 33 1.03 10.55 3.27
CA PRO A 33 1.86 11.16 2.23
C PRO A 33 3.35 10.79 2.39
N GLY A 34 3.99 10.42 1.28
CA GLY A 34 5.42 10.06 1.27
C GLY A 34 5.73 8.67 1.82
N MET A 35 4.71 7.85 2.13
CA MET A 35 4.89 6.46 2.53
C MET A 35 4.23 5.51 1.53
N ALA A 36 4.70 4.27 1.52
CA ALA A 36 4.10 3.15 0.83
C ALA A 36 3.93 1.99 1.81
N MET A 37 2.89 1.18 1.62
CA MET A 37 2.69 -0.05 2.40
C MET A 37 3.65 -1.14 1.94
N ASP A 38 4.26 -1.85 2.88
CA ASP A 38 5.11 -3.03 2.62
C ASP A 38 4.28 -4.32 2.40
N GLY A 39 2.95 -4.19 2.32
CA GLY A 39 2.03 -5.31 2.09
C GLY A 39 1.79 -6.21 3.31
N ARG A 40 2.32 -5.85 4.48
CA ARG A 40 2.13 -6.55 5.75
C ARG A 40 1.16 -5.78 6.63
N ALA A 41 -0.07 -6.29 6.77
CA ALA A 41 -1.09 -5.75 7.65
C ALA A 41 -1.72 -6.88 8.49
N TYR A 42 -1.87 -6.64 9.80
CA TYR A 42 -2.38 -7.62 10.75
C TYR A 42 -3.37 -6.97 11.72
N ALA A 43 -4.47 -7.66 11.98
CA ALA A 43 -5.40 -7.35 13.05
C ALA A 43 -4.95 -8.03 14.35
N LEU A 44 -4.68 -7.22 15.37
CA LEU A 44 -4.52 -7.65 16.75
C LEU A 44 -5.89 -7.68 17.42
N THR A 45 -6.39 -8.88 17.67
CA THR A 45 -7.70 -9.09 18.30
C THR A 45 -7.56 -9.52 19.76
N PRO A 46 -8.52 -9.15 20.64
CA PRO A 46 -9.65 -8.24 20.40
C PRO A 46 -9.21 -6.77 20.22
N ALA A 47 -9.92 -6.00 19.39
CA ALA A 47 -9.55 -4.61 19.06
C ALA A 47 -9.61 -3.66 20.26
N ASP A 48 -10.60 -3.83 21.13
CA ASP A 48 -10.83 -2.95 22.30
C ASP A 48 -10.09 -3.41 23.57
N ARG A 49 -9.14 -4.34 23.43
CA ARG A 49 -8.36 -4.84 24.56
C ARG A 49 -7.06 -4.05 24.73
N THR A 50 -6.70 -3.79 25.97
CA THR A 50 -5.39 -3.22 26.35
C THR A 50 -4.30 -4.30 26.31
N PHE A 51 -3.14 -3.93 25.80
CA PHE A 51 -1.95 -4.77 25.75
C PHE A 51 -0.78 -4.07 26.44
N ASP A 52 0.17 -4.85 26.95
CA ASP A 52 1.51 -4.37 27.30
C ASP A 52 2.50 -5.31 26.63
N ALA A 53 2.62 -5.11 25.31
CA ALA A 53 3.29 -6.05 24.43
C ALA A 53 4.05 -5.34 23.31
N VAL A 54 4.93 -6.10 22.67
CA VAL A 54 5.71 -5.67 21.51
C VAL A 54 5.26 -6.49 20.31
N ILE A 55 4.79 -5.79 19.28
CA ILE A 55 4.54 -6.39 17.97
C ILE A 55 5.83 -6.34 17.16
N SER A 56 6.08 -7.38 16.38
CA SER A 56 7.28 -7.47 15.56
C SER A 56 7.05 -8.16 14.22
N PHE A 57 7.67 -7.61 13.19
CA PHE A 57 7.64 -8.05 11.79
C PHE A 57 9.07 -8.19 11.25
N PRO A 58 9.32 -9.01 10.22
CA PRO A 58 10.54 -8.94 9.44
C PRO A 58 10.76 -7.50 8.93
N ALA A 59 11.97 -6.99 9.08
CA ALA A 59 12.34 -5.69 8.53
C ALA A 59 12.39 -5.78 6.99
N PRO A 60 11.84 -4.80 6.27
CA PRO A 60 12.07 -4.68 4.84
C PRO A 60 13.48 -4.12 4.56
N ASP A 61 13.88 -4.14 3.30
CA ASP A 61 15.18 -3.62 2.85
C ASP A 61 15.19 -2.08 2.96
N GLY A 62 15.55 -1.55 4.12
CA GLY A 62 15.75 -0.11 4.35
C GLY A 62 14.94 0.46 5.51
N ALA A 63 14.66 1.77 5.42
CA ALA A 63 13.90 2.46 6.45
C ALA A 63 12.44 1.97 6.46
N ALA A 64 11.91 1.71 7.65
CA ALA A 64 10.54 1.28 7.83
C ALA A 64 9.96 1.81 9.13
N THR A 65 8.65 1.95 9.15
CA THR A 65 7.88 2.31 10.34
C THR A 65 6.67 1.41 10.47
N ILE A 66 6.28 1.12 11.71
CA ILE A 66 4.98 0.48 11.97
C ILE A 66 3.95 1.59 12.12
N ALA A 67 2.79 1.42 11.52
CA ALA A 67 1.64 2.30 11.70
C ALA A 67 0.44 1.50 12.20
N ARG A 68 -0.47 2.21 12.85
CA ARG A 68 -1.75 1.69 13.35
C ARG A 68 -2.89 2.35 12.59
N LEU A 69 -3.89 1.58 12.20
CA LEU A 69 -5.11 2.13 11.62
C LEU A 69 -5.95 2.77 12.73
N GLU A 70 -6.27 4.03 12.55
CA GLU A 70 -7.19 4.76 13.42
C GLU A 70 -8.63 4.63 12.93
N ASP A 71 -9.59 5.00 13.79
CA ASP A 71 -11.02 4.83 13.52
C ASP A 71 -11.53 5.69 12.35
N ASP A 72 -10.77 6.73 11.97
CA ASP A 72 -11.01 7.56 10.80
C ASP A 72 -10.57 6.91 9.47
N GLY A 73 -9.97 5.71 9.55
CA GLY A 73 -9.44 4.98 8.40
C GLY A 73 -8.06 5.47 7.95
N THR A 74 -7.38 6.30 8.73
CA THR A 74 -6.03 6.78 8.44
C THR A 74 -4.99 5.95 9.17
N TRP A 75 -3.88 5.63 8.50
CA TRP A 75 -2.75 5.01 9.17
C TRP A 75 -1.90 6.03 9.90
N SER A 76 -1.73 5.84 11.21
CA SER A 76 -0.93 6.69 12.08
C SER A 76 0.39 5.99 12.45
N PRO A 77 1.56 6.53 12.07
CA PRO A 77 2.85 5.96 12.45
C PRO A 77 3.01 5.93 13.97
N ILE A 78 3.54 4.82 14.49
CA ILE A 78 3.88 4.68 15.91
C ILE A 78 5.40 4.56 16.07
N ALA A 79 5.88 4.88 17.27
CA ALA A 79 7.29 4.75 17.59
C ALA A 79 7.73 3.30 17.38
N SER A 80 8.60 3.10 16.41
CA SER A 80 9.11 1.79 16.00
C SER A 80 10.62 1.84 15.89
N LYS A 81 11.25 0.67 16.10
CA LYS A 81 12.69 0.49 15.95
C LYS A 81 12.97 -0.71 15.07
N VAL A 82 13.93 -0.55 14.17
CA VAL A 82 14.51 -1.64 13.39
C VAL A 82 15.74 -2.12 14.14
N GLU A 83 15.80 -3.41 14.43
CA GLU A 83 16.92 -4.06 15.11
C GLU A 83 17.15 -5.41 14.44
N ASP A 84 18.39 -5.67 14.04
CA ASP A 84 18.78 -6.83 13.24
C ASP A 84 17.91 -7.00 11.98
N ASP A 85 17.12 -8.08 11.91
CA ASP A 85 16.27 -8.45 10.78
C ASP A 85 14.79 -8.12 11.02
N ARG A 86 14.47 -7.33 12.05
CA ARG A 86 13.11 -7.15 12.56
C ARG A 86 12.79 -5.69 12.86
N ILE A 87 11.57 -5.28 12.57
CA ILE A 87 10.98 -4.04 13.05
C ILE A 87 10.05 -4.34 14.22
N THR A 88 10.11 -3.53 15.28
CA THR A 88 9.32 -3.71 16.50
C THR A 88 8.65 -2.40 16.94
N ALA A 89 7.48 -2.52 17.55
CA ALA A 89 6.79 -1.40 18.19
C ALA A 89 6.05 -1.85 19.45
N ALA A 90 5.98 -0.97 20.45
CA ALA A 90 5.13 -1.18 21.61
C ALA A 90 3.66 -1.01 21.21
N VAL A 91 2.80 -1.93 21.65
CA VAL A 91 1.36 -1.89 21.40
C VAL A 91 0.61 -1.87 22.73
N THR A 92 -0.25 -0.87 22.89
CA THR A 92 -1.03 -0.67 24.11
C THR A 92 -2.50 -1.03 23.95
N ARG A 93 -2.98 -1.17 22.72
CA ARG A 93 -4.38 -1.49 22.43
C ARG A 93 -4.49 -2.36 21.19
N GLY A 94 -5.56 -3.14 21.06
CA GLY A 94 -5.84 -3.91 19.85
C GLY A 94 -6.10 -3.02 18.63
N GLY A 95 -6.32 -3.66 17.48
CA GLY A 95 -6.60 -2.99 16.22
C GLY A 95 -5.66 -3.44 15.09
N SER A 96 -5.67 -2.69 13.99
CA SER A 96 -4.90 -3.05 12.80
C SER A 96 -3.53 -2.37 12.81
N TYR A 97 -2.49 -3.13 12.49
CA TYR A 97 -1.10 -2.71 12.45
C TYR A 97 -0.49 -3.10 11.11
N ALA A 98 0.28 -2.20 10.51
CA ALA A 98 0.95 -2.45 9.23
C ALA A 98 2.34 -1.84 9.17
N VAL A 99 3.18 -2.38 8.28
CA VAL A 99 4.53 -1.86 8.02
C VAL A 99 4.50 -0.95 6.80
N PHE A 100 5.10 0.22 6.95
CA PHE A 100 5.27 1.23 5.92
C PHE A 100 6.75 1.48 5.65
N VAL A 101 7.06 1.75 4.39
CA VAL A 101 8.38 2.19 3.92
C VAL A 101 8.25 3.57 3.29
N PRO A 102 9.33 4.36 3.22
CA PRO A 102 9.33 5.59 2.43
C PRO A 102 8.90 5.29 0.99
N ALA A 103 8.00 6.09 0.45
CA ALA A 103 7.68 6.02 -0.97
C ALA A 103 8.92 6.42 -1.78
N GLU A 104 9.30 5.62 -2.77
CA GLU A 104 10.35 6.03 -3.70
C GLU A 104 9.92 7.32 -4.40
N ALA A 105 10.80 8.33 -4.35
CA ALA A 105 10.59 9.54 -5.10
C ALA A 105 10.55 9.20 -6.60
N PRO A 106 9.66 9.82 -7.40
CA PRO A 106 9.65 9.57 -8.83
C PRO A 106 11.00 9.98 -9.41
N THR A 107 11.77 9.00 -9.89
CA THR A 107 12.96 9.25 -10.70
C THR A 107 12.51 9.95 -11.97
N GLN A 108 12.74 11.27 -12.05
CA GLN A 108 12.54 12.00 -13.30
C GLN A 108 13.55 11.47 -14.32
N VAL A 109 13.05 10.70 -15.29
CA VAL A 109 13.83 10.37 -16.49
C VAL A 109 13.95 11.64 -17.31
N VAL A 110 15.09 12.34 -17.17
CA VAL A 110 15.43 13.47 -18.04
C VAL A 110 15.68 12.89 -19.43
N THR A 111 14.68 13.00 -20.31
CA THR A 111 14.86 12.72 -21.73
C THR A 111 15.53 13.95 -22.33
N THR A 112 16.82 13.87 -22.63
CA THR A 112 17.52 14.93 -23.37
C THR A 112 16.93 15.01 -24.77
N PRO A 113 16.39 16.16 -25.22
CA PRO A 113 15.95 16.29 -26.60
C PRO A 113 17.20 16.26 -27.50
N THR A 114 17.31 15.24 -28.35
CA THR A 114 18.26 15.27 -29.47
C THR A 114 17.71 16.25 -30.50
N THR A 115 18.38 17.38 -30.68
CA THR A 115 18.08 18.34 -31.77
C THR A 115 18.41 17.68 -33.10
N ALA A 116 17.41 17.35 -33.90
CA ALA A 116 17.59 16.99 -35.30
C ALA A 116 17.90 18.26 -36.11
N ALA A 117 18.88 18.18 -37.01
CA ALA A 117 19.19 19.24 -37.97
C ALA A 117 18.00 19.53 -38.91
N PRO A 118 17.78 20.78 -39.36
CA PRO A 118 16.65 21.11 -40.21
C PRO A 118 16.80 20.46 -41.59
N ALA A 119 15.83 19.62 -41.97
CA ALA A 119 15.66 19.17 -43.34
C ALA A 119 14.91 20.26 -44.14
N THR A 120 15.49 20.70 -45.25
CA THR A 120 14.81 21.59 -46.21
C THR A 120 13.76 20.78 -46.97
N THR A 121 12.49 21.14 -46.86
CA THR A 121 11.40 20.57 -47.68
C THR A 121 10.56 21.67 -48.33
N THR A 122 10.36 21.51 -49.63
CA THR A 122 9.50 22.29 -50.53
C THR A 122 8.03 22.18 -50.12
N PRO A 123 7.18 23.23 -50.25
CA PRO A 123 5.79 23.16 -49.81
C PRO A 123 4.93 22.40 -50.83
N ALA A 124 4.11 21.47 -50.34
CA ALA A 124 2.95 20.96 -51.06
C ALA A 124 1.68 21.23 -50.23
N THR A 125 0.68 21.72 -50.94
CA THR A 125 -0.63 22.24 -50.55
C THR A 125 -1.41 21.40 -49.51
N ALA A 126 -2.15 22.11 -48.66
CA ALA A 126 -2.96 21.60 -47.55
C ALA A 126 -4.13 20.68 -47.96
N THR A 127 -4.41 19.68 -47.12
CA THR A 127 -5.74 19.04 -47.00
C THR A 127 -5.92 18.61 -45.53
N PRO A 128 -7.00 19.02 -44.82
CA PRO A 128 -7.17 18.67 -43.42
C PRO A 128 -7.68 17.23 -43.31
N LEU A 129 -6.87 16.35 -42.72
CA LEU A 129 -7.30 14.99 -42.35
C LEU A 129 -7.61 14.94 -40.85
N ALA A 130 -8.84 14.51 -40.59
CA ALA A 130 -9.52 14.48 -39.30
C ALA A 130 -8.74 13.74 -38.20
N ALA A 131 -8.90 14.24 -36.97
CA ALA A 131 -8.35 13.68 -35.76
C ALA A 131 -8.83 12.23 -35.53
N LEU A 132 -7.90 11.28 -35.60
CA LEU A 132 -8.10 9.89 -35.19
C LEU A 132 -7.89 9.77 -33.68
N LEU A 133 -8.99 9.75 -32.92
CA LEU A 133 -9.03 9.32 -31.53
C LEU A 133 -8.99 7.78 -31.44
N PRO A 134 -8.08 7.16 -30.67
CA PRO A 134 -8.25 5.77 -30.28
C PRO A 134 -9.20 5.69 -29.07
N VAL A 135 -10.48 5.38 -29.34
CA VAL A 135 -11.42 4.93 -28.31
C VAL A 135 -11.17 3.44 -28.07
N ALA A 136 -10.54 3.10 -26.96
CA ALA A 136 -10.54 1.75 -26.41
C ALA A 136 -11.35 1.76 -25.11
N ALA A 137 -12.66 1.58 -25.23
CA ALA A 137 -13.55 1.28 -24.12
C ALA A 137 -14.34 0.02 -24.45
N CYS A 138 -13.77 -1.13 -24.06
CA CYS A 138 -14.52 -2.36 -23.84
C CYS A 138 -15.37 -2.18 -22.59
N ALA A 139 -16.68 -2.07 -22.74
CA ALA A 139 -17.63 -2.28 -21.64
C ALA A 139 -18.82 -3.10 -22.14
N ILE A 140 -18.88 -4.30 -21.60
CA ILE A 140 -19.91 -5.32 -21.75
C ILE A 140 -21.25 -4.76 -21.28
N LEU A 141 -22.24 -4.68 -22.17
CA LEU A 141 -23.66 -4.54 -21.80
C LEU A 141 -24.50 -5.50 -22.65
N MET A 142 -24.32 -6.80 -22.41
CA MET A 142 -25.38 -7.78 -22.69
C MET A 142 -26.46 -7.64 -21.60
N PHE A 143 -27.26 -6.58 -21.66
CA PHE A 143 -28.54 -6.56 -20.97
C PHE A 143 -29.54 -7.29 -21.88
N VAL A 144 -29.55 -8.62 -21.76
CA VAL A 144 -30.61 -9.46 -22.30
C VAL A 144 -31.88 -9.13 -21.51
N ARG A 145 -32.87 -8.52 -22.16
CA ARG A 145 -34.22 -8.41 -21.60
C ARG A 145 -35.20 -8.95 -22.62
N GLY A 146 -35.71 -10.14 -22.31
CA GLY A 146 -36.57 -10.93 -23.18
C GLY A 146 -37.87 -10.22 -23.56
N ARG A 147 -38.19 -10.31 -24.85
CA ARG A 147 -39.55 -10.15 -25.38
C ARG A 147 -40.28 -11.49 -25.24
N ARG A 148 -41.12 -11.61 -24.21
CA ARG A 148 -42.42 -12.32 -24.25
C ARG A 148 -43.42 -11.18 -24.05
N THR A 149 -44.44 -10.95 -24.86
CA THR A 149 -45.39 -11.79 -25.61
C THR A 149 -45.93 -10.98 -26.77
#